data_AF-I5AT90-F1
#
_entry.id   AF-I5AT90-F1
#
_cell.length_a   1.000
_cell.length_b   1.000
_cell.length_c   1.000
_cell.angle_alpha   90.00
_cell.angle_beta   90.00
_cell.angle_gamma   90.00
#
_symmetry.space_group_name_H-M   'P 1'
#
loop_
_entity.id
_entity.type
_entity.pdbx_description
1 polymer ?
#
loop_
_entity_poly.entity_id
_entity_poly.type
_entity_poly.pdbx_seq_one_letter_code
_entity_poly.pdbx_strand_id
1 'polypeptide(L)'
;MNRIHNRNKVMICIMAMIMMTFSGCSFFSLNSKWISRKKDNMISTSAEVTSRSRDQGESSYWDNLIGDFIKALDKHDKALLRGCFSEYVRENDTDLDYEITKLFESYDGPTDSWEWEDFSSQSFSNDPGENREYKSRRAILRSHGKNYYFEFEYTTIDLNKSGRDGLCCVDFTTPEVQAAISDGRSELTDYKPEINWDESDHYRLHVTTEHRGEYQTRRIDGRETIYTSSEVNYASNDFMNLIKENRSVKVLKEKFGSENAGLKNSQMMYYKVTDGEDLYVCIYYMDGNEGEEVRRVELVNEEKHVKTLFLKE
;
A
#
# COMPACT_ATOMS: atom_id res chain seq x y z
N MET A 1 -59.44 35.61 -40.18
CA MET A 1 -58.33 34.64 -40.14
C MET A 1 -58.61 33.67 -38.98
N ASN A 2 -58.72 32.32 -39.09
CA ASN A 2 -58.41 31.34 -40.15
C ASN A 2 -56.96 31.41 -40.68
N ARG A 3 -56.15 30.34 -40.86
CA ARG A 3 -56.26 28.85 -40.74
C ARG A 3 -54.82 28.25 -40.90
N ILE A 4 -54.39 27.03 -40.54
CA ILE A 4 -54.92 25.87 -39.77
C ILE A 4 -53.76 24.88 -39.41
N HIS A 5 -53.90 24.04 -38.37
CA HIS A 5 -53.04 22.87 -38.00
C HIS A 5 -51.57 23.15 -37.57
N ASN A 6 -50.88 22.41 -36.69
CA ASN A 6 -50.96 21.03 -36.13
C ASN A 6 -50.33 19.90 -36.96
N ARG A 7 -49.12 19.44 -36.59
CA ARG A 7 -48.53 18.16 -37.02
C ARG A 7 -47.49 17.63 -36.02
N ASN A 8 -47.82 16.46 -35.43
CA ASN A 8 -47.01 15.27 -35.09
C ASN A 8 -45.51 15.44 -34.73
N LYS A 9 -44.99 14.92 -33.60
CA LYS A 9 -44.93 13.51 -33.11
C LYS A 9 -44.00 12.59 -33.93
N VAL A 10 -43.35 11.63 -33.22
CA VAL A 10 -42.19 10.77 -33.62
C VAL A 10 -40.86 11.50 -33.42
N MET A 11 -39.82 10.99 -32.73
CA MET A 11 -39.58 9.71 -31.99
C MET A 11 -39.58 10.00 -30.46
N ILE A 12 -39.87 9.11 -29.48
CA ILE A 12 -39.89 7.65 -29.33
C ILE A 12 -38.50 6.99 -29.08
N CYS A 13 -38.25 6.70 -27.80
CA CYS A 13 -37.43 5.62 -27.23
C CYS A 13 -36.09 5.22 -27.89
N ILE A 14 -34.97 5.51 -27.21
CA ILE A 14 -33.90 4.56 -26.82
C ILE A 14 -33.12 5.18 -25.65
N MET A 15 -33.34 4.69 -24.42
CA MET A 15 -32.39 4.79 -23.28
C MET A 15 -32.80 3.92 -22.07
N ALA A 16 -33.54 2.84 -22.30
CA ALA A 16 -34.10 1.99 -21.24
C ALA A 16 -34.10 0.50 -21.60
N MET A 17 -32.97 -0.01 -22.12
CA MET A 17 -32.68 -1.44 -22.20
C MET A 17 -31.20 -1.66 -22.57
N ILE A 18 -30.42 -2.16 -21.62
CA ILE A 18 -29.48 -3.28 -21.73
C ILE A 18 -29.07 -3.60 -20.28
N MET A 19 -29.63 -4.67 -19.74
CA MET A 19 -29.23 -5.27 -18.48
C MET A 19 -29.09 -6.76 -18.75
N MET A 20 -27.99 -7.37 -18.28
CA MET A 20 -27.72 -8.81 -18.35
C MET A 20 -27.73 -9.48 -19.74
N THR A 21 -26.55 -9.85 -20.24
CA THR A 21 -26.22 -11.26 -20.56
C THR A 21 -24.81 -11.36 -21.11
N PHE A 22 -23.92 -12.03 -20.38
CA PHE A 22 -22.88 -12.94 -20.92
C PHE A 22 -22.25 -13.74 -19.78
N SER A 23 -23.06 -14.61 -19.17
CA SER A 23 -22.57 -15.73 -18.38
C SER A 23 -21.97 -16.78 -19.32
N GLY A 24 -20.65 -16.94 -19.29
CA GLY A 24 -19.91 -17.92 -20.11
C GLY A 24 -18.95 -18.74 -19.25
N CYS A 25 -19.31 -19.99 -18.95
CA CYS A 25 -18.49 -20.85 -18.10
C CYS A 25 -17.33 -21.50 -18.86
N SER A 26 -16.14 -21.50 -18.26
CA SER A 26 -15.04 -22.40 -18.60
C SER A 26 -14.52 -23.09 -17.33
N PHE A 27 -14.83 -24.38 -17.18
CA PHE A 27 -14.17 -25.26 -16.21
C PHE A 27 -12.82 -25.77 -16.77
N PHE A 28 -12.14 -26.63 -16.01
CA PHE A 28 -10.79 -27.19 -16.23
C PHE A 28 -9.63 -26.24 -15.88
N SER A 29 -8.58 -26.68 -15.16
CA SER A 29 -8.43 -27.95 -14.41
C SER A 29 -7.36 -27.83 -13.32
N LEU A 30 -7.48 -28.61 -12.24
CA LEU A 30 -6.35 -28.86 -11.36
C LEU A 30 -5.31 -29.71 -12.09
N ASN A 31 -4.03 -29.35 -11.99
CA ASN A 31 -2.97 -30.35 -11.97
C ASN A 31 -1.78 -29.86 -11.13
N SER A 32 -1.68 -30.33 -9.88
CA SER A 32 -0.61 -30.00 -8.96
C SER A 32 0.66 -30.79 -9.29
N LYS A 33 1.71 -30.10 -9.73
CA LYS A 33 3.06 -30.69 -9.79
C LYS A 33 3.98 -30.11 -8.72
N TRP A 34 4.06 -30.87 -7.63
CA TRP A 34 5.20 -30.88 -6.73
C TRP A 34 6.53 -30.85 -7.51
N ILE A 35 7.39 -29.88 -7.24
CA ILE A 35 8.82 -29.97 -7.50
C ILE A 35 9.54 -29.61 -6.20
N SER A 36 10.00 -30.62 -5.47
CA SER A 36 10.90 -30.43 -4.34
C SER A 36 12.29 -30.05 -4.85
N ARG A 37 12.72 -28.81 -4.59
CA ARG A 37 14.15 -28.47 -4.61
C ARG A 37 14.68 -28.54 -3.19
N LYS A 38 15.79 -29.28 -3.02
CA LYS A 38 16.49 -29.38 -1.74
C LYS A 38 17.08 -28.03 -1.34
N LYS A 39 17.20 -27.78 -0.04
CA LYS A 39 18.26 -26.91 0.47
C LYS A 39 19.59 -27.63 0.28
N ASP A 40 20.51 -27.02 -0.43
CA ASP A 40 21.94 -27.24 -0.25
C ASP A 40 22.51 -25.95 0.34
N ASN A 41 23.09 -26.03 1.53
CA ASN A 41 23.62 -24.85 2.23
C ASN A 41 25.01 -24.51 1.70
N MET A 42 25.19 -23.31 1.15
CA MET A 42 26.49 -22.65 1.12
C MET A 42 26.35 -21.24 1.71
N ILE A 43 27.12 -20.98 2.75
CA ILE A 43 27.22 -19.65 3.36
C ILE A 43 28.19 -18.85 2.51
N SER A 44 27.69 -17.83 1.80
CA SER A 44 28.51 -16.80 1.16
C SER A 44 28.37 -15.50 1.96
N THR A 45 29.47 -14.93 2.43
CA THR A 45 29.48 -13.68 3.19
C THR A 45 29.40 -12.46 2.27
N SER A 46 28.24 -12.29 1.67
CA SER A 46 27.79 -11.08 0.97
C SER A 46 26.27 -11.07 1.02
N ALA A 47 25.67 -10.11 1.72
CA ALA A 47 24.22 -9.95 1.73
C ALA A 47 23.76 -9.40 0.37
N GLU A 48 23.35 -10.29 -0.53
CA GLU A 48 22.60 -9.89 -1.73
C GLU A 48 21.20 -9.44 -1.29
N VAL A 49 20.86 -8.18 -1.56
CA VAL A 49 19.54 -7.62 -1.27
C VAL A 49 18.50 -8.37 -2.13
N THR A 50 17.75 -9.28 -1.50
CA THR A 50 16.79 -10.12 -2.22
C THR A 50 15.52 -9.33 -2.56
N SER A 51 15.40 -8.88 -3.81
CA SER A 51 14.15 -8.36 -4.37
C SER A 51 13.19 -9.49 -4.75
N ARG A 52 11.89 -9.23 -4.72
CA ARG A 52 10.83 -10.18 -5.09
C ARG A 52 9.88 -9.66 -6.18
N SER A 53 10.42 -9.37 -7.37
CA SER A 53 9.54 -9.18 -8.53
C SER A 53 8.81 -10.48 -8.87
N ARG A 54 7.50 -10.37 -9.16
CA ARG A 54 6.66 -11.46 -9.67
C ARG A 54 6.63 -11.53 -11.21
N ASP A 55 7.19 -10.55 -11.92
CA ASP A 55 6.92 -10.33 -13.35
C ASP A 55 8.20 -10.13 -14.17
N GLN A 56 8.63 -11.14 -14.93
CA GLN A 56 9.99 -11.23 -15.49
C GLN A 56 10.22 -10.47 -16.82
N GLY A 57 9.30 -9.58 -17.20
CA GLY A 57 9.41 -8.72 -18.38
C GLY A 57 9.96 -7.33 -18.03
N GLU A 58 9.05 -6.36 -17.89
CA GLU A 58 9.39 -4.95 -17.70
C GLU A 58 9.98 -4.62 -16.32
N SER A 59 9.76 -5.44 -15.28
CA SER A 59 10.29 -5.14 -13.94
C SER A 59 11.81 -5.02 -13.94
N SER A 60 12.50 -5.79 -14.79
CA SER A 60 13.96 -5.84 -14.83
C SER A 60 14.65 -4.48 -15.00
N TYR A 61 14.03 -3.50 -15.66
CA TYR A 61 14.59 -2.15 -15.75
C TYR A 61 14.33 -1.33 -14.47
N TRP A 62 13.12 -1.41 -13.94
CA TRP A 62 12.69 -0.74 -12.71
C TRP A 62 13.41 -1.26 -11.46
N ASP A 63 13.54 -2.58 -11.34
CA ASP A 63 14.25 -3.26 -10.25
C ASP A 63 15.74 -2.90 -10.25
N ASN A 64 16.32 -2.59 -11.42
CA ASN A 64 17.69 -2.08 -11.52
C ASN A 64 17.79 -0.61 -11.08
N LEU A 65 16.89 0.27 -11.54
CA LEU A 65 16.87 1.69 -11.15
C LEU A 65 16.68 1.86 -9.63
N ILE A 66 15.67 1.22 -9.05
CA ILE A 66 15.43 1.23 -7.61
C ILE A 66 16.54 0.48 -6.88
N GLY A 67 17.06 -0.60 -7.46
CA GLY A 67 18.25 -1.27 -6.96
C GLY A 67 19.48 -0.36 -6.88
N ASP A 68 19.66 0.61 -7.78
CA ASP A 68 20.77 1.57 -7.73
C ASP A 68 20.50 2.73 -6.78
N PHE A 69 19.24 3.21 -6.68
CA PHE A 69 18.78 4.14 -5.64
C PHE A 69 19.04 3.57 -4.24
N ILE A 70 18.65 2.31 -3.99
CA ILE A 70 18.89 1.59 -2.73
C ILE A 70 20.40 1.45 -2.45
N LYS A 71 21.21 1.09 -3.46
CA LYS A 71 22.68 1.03 -3.31
C LYS A 71 23.33 2.39 -2.98
N ALA A 72 22.69 3.52 -3.30
CA ALA A 72 23.16 4.85 -2.92
C ALA A 72 22.69 5.23 -1.52
N LEU A 73 21.42 4.91 -1.19
CA LEU A 73 20.81 5.09 0.14
C LEU A 73 21.56 4.29 1.23
N ASP A 74 21.76 2.98 1.04
CA ASP A 74 22.47 2.10 1.96
C ASP A 74 23.92 2.57 2.24
N LYS A 75 24.54 3.26 1.28
CA LYS A 75 25.89 3.84 1.41
C LYS A 75 25.91 5.24 2.03
N HIS A 76 24.75 5.87 2.19
CA HIS A 76 24.60 7.29 2.52
C HIS A 76 25.37 8.19 1.52
N ASP A 77 25.45 7.78 0.25
CA ASP A 77 26.17 8.51 -0.79
C ASP A 77 25.24 9.53 -1.45
N LYS A 78 25.27 10.76 -0.93
CA LYS A 78 24.47 11.88 -1.40
C LYS A 78 24.71 12.20 -2.89
N ALA A 79 25.92 12.01 -3.41
CA ALA A 79 26.25 12.30 -4.80
C ALA A 79 25.68 11.24 -5.75
N LEU A 80 25.78 9.96 -5.37
CA LEU A 80 25.12 8.88 -6.12
C LEU A 80 23.60 8.98 -6.04
N LEU A 81 23.03 9.27 -4.87
CA LEU A 81 21.57 9.34 -4.71
C LEU A 81 20.97 10.52 -5.49
N ARG A 82 21.60 11.70 -5.45
CA ARG A 82 21.22 12.84 -6.32
C ARG A 82 21.34 12.46 -7.80
N GLY A 83 22.30 11.60 -8.17
CA GLY A 83 22.48 11.07 -9.52
C GLY A 83 21.36 10.16 -10.03
N CYS A 84 20.56 9.55 -9.14
CA CYS A 84 19.44 8.66 -9.52
C CYS A 84 18.22 9.42 -10.08
N PHE A 85 18.04 10.70 -9.72
CA PHE A 85 16.94 11.54 -10.17
C PHE A 85 17.14 12.03 -11.63
N SER A 86 16.04 12.39 -12.30
CA SER A 86 16.06 12.97 -13.65
C SER A 86 16.78 14.32 -13.71
N GLU A 87 17.16 14.76 -14.91
CA GLU A 87 17.89 16.03 -15.09
C GLU A 87 17.09 17.22 -14.58
N TYR A 88 15.78 17.24 -14.87
CA TYR A 88 14.86 18.25 -14.38
C TYR A 88 14.86 18.38 -12.84
N VAL A 89 14.71 17.27 -12.11
CA VAL A 89 14.70 17.27 -10.64
C VAL A 89 16.06 17.75 -10.10
N ARG A 90 17.17 17.28 -10.67
CA ARG A 90 18.52 17.67 -10.24
C ARG A 90 18.85 19.15 -10.50
N GLU A 91 18.11 19.86 -11.36
CA GLU A 91 18.29 21.28 -11.65
C GLU A 91 17.24 22.20 -11.01
N ASN A 92 16.00 21.72 -10.78
CA ASN A 92 14.87 22.55 -10.37
C ASN A 92 14.40 22.30 -8.92
N ASP A 93 14.61 21.11 -8.36
CA ASP A 93 14.33 20.85 -6.95
C ASP A 93 15.43 21.51 -6.08
N THR A 94 15.07 22.64 -5.46
CA THR A 94 15.94 23.42 -4.57
C THR A 94 16.21 22.73 -3.24
N ASP A 95 15.29 21.86 -2.82
CA ASP A 95 15.27 21.26 -1.48
C ASP A 95 15.76 19.80 -1.49
N LEU A 96 15.91 19.18 -2.67
CA LEU A 96 16.52 17.85 -2.90
C LEU A 96 17.76 17.58 -2.05
N ASP A 97 18.64 18.58 -1.93
CA ASP A 97 19.90 18.45 -1.21
C ASP A 97 19.71 18.44 0.33
N TYR A 98 18.65 19.06 0.82
CA TYR A 98 18.19 19.01 2.21
C TYR A 98 17.40 17.72 2.48
N GLU A 99 16.43 17.38 1.62
CA GLU A 99 15.59 16.19 1.75
C GLU A 99 16.42 14.88 1.66
N ILE A 100 17.47 14.81 0.82
CA ILE A 100 18.43 13.68 0.83
C ILE A 100 19.11 13.55 2.20
N THR A 101 19.43 14.67 2.85
CA THR A 101 20.05 14.67 4.18
C THR A 101 19.05 14.18 5.23
N LYS A 102 17.81 14.66 5.18
CA LYS A 102 16.70 14.23 6.04
C LYS A 102 16.37 12.74 5.88
N LEU A 103 16.48 12.21 4.66
CA LEU A 103 16.32 10.78 4.37
C LEU A 103 17.40 9.95 5.08
N PHE A 104 18.68 10.34 4.96
CA PHE A 104 19.79 9.66 5.64
C PHE A 104 19.71 9.79 7.17
N GLU A 105 19.19 10.89 7.71
CA GLU A 105 18.95 11.03 9.16
C GLU A 105 17.79 10.16 9.68
N SER A 106 16.94 9.63 8.79
CA SER A 106 15.73 8.88 9.13
C SER A 106 15.78 7.39 8.79
N TYR A 107 16.71 7.00 7.92
CA TYR A 107 16.87 5.65 7.40
C TYR A 107 18.21 5.06 7.85
N ASP A 108 18.18 4.18 8.87
CA ASP A 108 19.40 3.65 9.52
C ASP A 108 20.31 2.87 8.54
N GLY A 109 19.71 2.04 7.68
CA GLY A 109 20.39 1.23 6.66
C GLY A 109 21.31 0.11 7.20
N PRO A 110 21.72 -0.85 6.36
CA PRO A 110 21.33 -1.05 4.96
C PRO A 110 19.97 -1.76 4.82
N THR A 111 19.52 -1.96 3.58
CA THR A 111 18.30 -2.69 3.25
C THR A 111 18.49 -4.20 3.42
N ASP A 112 17.75 -4.82 4.35
CA ASP A 112 17.71 -6.28 4.52
C ASP A 112 17.01 -6.94 3.33
N SER A 113 15.89 -6.36 2.89
CA SER A 113 15.05 -6.82 1.79
C SER A 113 14.11 -5.72 1.35
N TRP A 114 13.67 -5.74 0.09
CA TRP A 114 12.58 -4.89 -0.36
C TRP A 114 11.66 -5.63 -1.33
N GLU A 115 10.39 -5.24 -1.33
CA GLU A 115 9.44 -5.67 -2.35
C GLU A 115 8.54 -4.51 -2.81
N TRP A 116 8.01 -4.65 -4.02
CA TRP A 116 6.99 -3.77 -4.55
C TRP A 116 5.62 -4.13 -3.99
N GLU A 117 4.77 -3.14 -3.74
CA GLU A 117 3.34 -3.40 -3.59
C GLU A 117 2.75 -3.94 -4.91
N ASP A 118 1.65 -4.70 -4.81
CA ASP A 118 0.93 -5.29 -5.95
C ASP A 118 0.18 -4.22 -6.80
N PHE A 119 0.26 -2.93 -6.44
CA PHE A 119 -0.31 -1.80 -7.21
C PHE A 119 0.78 -0.98 -7.92
N SER A 120 0.51 -0.63 -9.18
CA SER A 120 1.30 0.32 -9.97
C SER A 120 0.38 1.05 -10.96
N SER A 121 0.58 2.35 -11.15
CA SER A 121 -0.07 3.12 -12.21
C SER A 121 0.77 3.13 -13.50
N GLN A 122 0.11 3.36 -14.64
CA GLN A 122 0.73 3.92 -15.83
C GLN A 122 -0.21 5.00 -16.35
N SER A 123 0.33 6.20 -16.56
CA SER A 123 -0.41 7.42 -16.79
C SER A 123 0.21 8.21 -17.95
N PHE A 124 -0.61 9.05 -18.55
CA PHE A 124 -0.20 9.98 -19.59
C PHE A 124 -0.88 11.31 -19.35
N SER A 125 -0.10 12.38 -19.19
CA SER A 125 -0.63 13.75 -19.25
C SER A 125 -0.34 14.34 -20.62
N ASN A 126 -1.28 15.14 -21.11
CA ASN A 126 -1.21 15.90 -22.36
C ASN A 126 -1.25 17.42 -22.11
N ASP A 127 -1.11 17.86 -20.86
CA ASP A 127 -1.26 19.27 -20.50
C ASP A 127 -0.11 20.14 -21.06
N PRO A 128 -0.35 21.43 -21.38
CA PRO A 128 0.67 22.34 -21.92
C PRO A 128 1.78 22.67 -20.91
N GLY A 129 2.74 21.76 -20.76
CA GLY A 129 3.85 21.79 -19.81
C GLY A 129 4.21 20.38 -19.33
N GLU A 130 3.20 19.53 -19.16
CA GLU A 130 3.29 18.20 -18.54
C GLU A 130 3.04 17.04 -19.53
N ASN A 131 3.33 17.27 -20.81
CA ASN A 131 3.11 16.28 -21.87
C ASN A 131 4.12 15.12 -21.78
N ARG A 132 3.75 14.05 -21.08
CA ARG A 132 4.62 12.90 -20.81
C ARG A 132 3.85 11.60 -20.52
N GLU A 133 4.52 10.48 -20.74
CA GLU A 133 4.14 9.17 -20.18
C GLU A 133 4.93 8.90 -18.90
N TYR A 134 4.28 8.35 -17.88
CA TYR A 134 4.90 8.03 -16.59
C TYR A 134 4.26 6.82 -15.92
N LYS A 135 4.94 6.25 -14.92
CA LYS A 135 4.41 5.21 -14.03
C LYS A 135 4.71 5.58 -12.58
N SER A 136 3.78 5.29 -11.67
CA SER A 136 3.98 5.44 -10.22
C SER A 136 3.88 4.06 -9.55
N ARG A 137 4.75 3.77 -8.58
CA ARG A 137 4.74 2.49 -7.86
C ARG A 137 5.33 2.59 -6.46
N ARG A 138 4.70 1.89 -5.51
CA ARG A 138 5.13 1.86 -4.10
C ARG A 138 6.03 0.67 -3.79
N ALA A 139 7.14 0.91 -3.11
CA ALA A 139 8.02 -0.10 -2.57
C ALA A 139 8.09 -0.02 -1.05
N ILE A 140 8.35 -1.17 -0.43
CA ILE A 140 8.53 -1.31 1.02
C ILE A 140 9.94 -1.83 1.24
N LEU A 141 10.76 -1.04 1.94
CA LEU A 141 12.16 -1.34 2.25
C LEU A 141 12.27 -1.73 3.71
N ARG A 142 12.75 -2.94 3.99
CA ARG A 142 12.97 -3.43 5.35
C ARG A 142 14.41 -3.18 5.77
N SER A 143 14.61 -2.60 6.96
CA SER A 143 15.93 -2.36 7.55
C SER A 143 15.87 -2.51 9.07
N HIS A 144 16.70 -3.39 9.63
CA HIS A 144 16.75 -3.73 11.08
C HIS A 144 15.38 -4.12 11.66
N GLY A 145 14.51 -4.71 10.83
CA GLY A 145 13.16 -5.11 11.22
C GLY A 145 12.10 -4.00 11.19
N LYS A 146 12.46 -2.74 10.87
CA LYS A 146 11.50 -1.68 10.51
C LYS A 146 11.11 -1.79 9.04
N ASN A 147 9.90 -1.37 8.69
CA ASN A 147 9.44 -1.23 7.31
C ASN A 147 9.32 0.26 6.95
N TYR A 148 9.99 0.68 5.89
CA TYR A 148 9.99 2.04 5.35
C TYR A 148 9.25 2.07 4.02
N TYR A 149 8.51 3.15 3.78
CA TYR A 149 7.55 3.24 2.67
C TYR A 149 7.99 4.30 1.67
N PHE A 150 8.06 3.92 0.39
CA PHE A 150 8.49 4.79 -0.70
C PHE A 150 7.47 4.74 -1.84
N GLU A 151 7.03 5.90 -2.34
CA GLU A 151 6.29 6.03 -3.60
C GLU A 151 7.24 6.61 -4.66
N PHE A 152 7.49 5.85 -5.71
CA PHE A 152 8.38 6.24 -6.82
C PHE A 152 7.57 6.59 -8.06
N GLU A 153 7.83 7.76 -8.65
CA GLU A 153 7.29 8.14 -9.96
C GLU A 153 8.42 8.32 -10.98
N TYR A 154 8.26 7.74 -12.17
CA TYR A 154 9.26 7.76 -13.23
C TYR A 154 8.62 8.15 -14.57
N THR A 155 9.20 9.13 -15.26
CA THR A 155 8.80 9.50 -16.62
C THR A 155 9.41 8.53 -17.62
N THR A 156 8.57 7.77 -18.31
CA THR A 156 8.96 6.83 -19.36
C THR A 156 9.19 7.52 -20.70
N ILE A 157 8.49 8.62 -20.97
CA ILE A 157 8.66 9.45 -22.18
C ILE A 157 8.35 10.93 -21.87
N ASP A 158 9.36 11.80 -21.88
CA ASP A 158 9.20 13.26 -21.90
C ASP A 158 9.02 13.77 -23.35
N LEU A 159 7.79 14.10 -23.73
CA LEU A 159 7.49 14.62 -25.09
C LEU A 159 7.83 16.12 -25.25
N ASN A 160 7.99 16.85 -24.15
CA ASN A 160 8.39 18.26 -24.14
C ASN A 160 9.92 18.43 -24.20
N LYS A 161 10.68 17.40 -23.85
CA LYS A 161 12.15 17.39 -23.72
C LYS A 161 12.65 18.40 -22.68
N SER A 162 11.92 18.48 -21.57
CA SER A 162 12.27 19.21 -20.35
C SER A 162 13.38 18.55 -19.50
N GLY A 163 13.88 17.36 -19.90
CA GLY A 163 14.89 16.62 -19.13
C GLY A 163 14.27 15.77 -18.00
N ARG A 164 12.97 15.45 -18.10
CA ARG A 164 12.23 14.70 -17.08
C ARG A 164 12.35 13.18 -17.23
N ASP A 165 12.81 12.67 -18.38
CA ASP A 165 13.11 11.24 -18.57
C ASP A 165 13.98 10.71 -17.41
N GLY A 166 13.46 9.75 -16.64
CA GLY A 166 14.09 9.30 -15.40
C GLY A 166 13.17 9.31 -14.19
N LEU A 167 13.76 9.14 -13.01
CA LEU A 167 13.07 9.20 -11.72
C LEU A 167 12.67 10.66 -11.43
N CYS A 168 11.37 10.89 -11.30
CA CYS A 168 10.74 12.21 -11.27
C CYS A 168 10.22 12.60 -9.89
N CYS A 169 9.64 11.66 -9.16
CA CYS A 169 9.23 11.87 -7.77
C CYS A 169 9.69 10.71 -6.90
N VAL A 170 10.06 11.02 -5.66
CA VAL A 170 10.16 10.06 -4.56
C VAL A 170 9.48 10.66 -3.34
N ASP A 171 8.43 10.04 -2.84
CA ASP A 171 7.87 10.34 -1.52
C ASP A 171 8.26 9.24 -0.53
N PHE A 172 8.64 9.61 0.68
CA PHE A 172 9.12 8.71 1.73
C PHE A 172 8.38 8.96 3.04
N THR A 173 7.89 7.89 3.65
CA THR A 173 7.30 7.91 4.99
C THR A 173 7.92 6.87 5.92
N THR A 174 8.09 7.25 7.18
CA THR A 174 8.43 6.32 8.27
C THR A 174 7.21 5.49 8.66
N PRO A 175 7.37 4.32 9.31
CA PRO A 175 6.23 3.51 9.72
C PRO A 175 5.23 4.27 10.62
N GLU A 176 5.67 5.21 11.45
CA GLU A 176 4.80 6.05 12.29
C GLU A 176 3.85 6.90 11.44
N VAL A 177 4.41 7.59 10.45
CA VAL A 177 3.64 8.40 9.49
C VAL A 177 2.69 7.49 8.67
N GLN A 178 3.17 6.34 8.19
CA GLN A 178 2.35 5.39 7.44
C GLN A 178 1.21 4.78 8.26
N ALA A 179 1.42 4.51 9.55
CA ALA A 179 0.39 4.05 10.48
C ALA A 179 -0.68 5.13 10.70
N ALA A 180 -0.27 6.39 10.93
CA ALA A 180 -1.19 7.51 11.09
C ALA A 180 -2.11 7.70 9.87
N ILE A 181 -1.56 7.60 8.65
CA ILE A 181 -2.33 7.67 7.41
C ILE A 181 -3.31 6.49 7.31
N SER A 182 -2.82 5.27 7.53
CA SER A 182 -3.59 4.03 7.34
C SER A 182 -4.78 3.91 8.30
N ASP A 183 -4.59 4.33 9.57
CA ASP A 183 -5.63 4.35 10.60
C ASP A 183 -6.64 5.51 10.41
N GLY A 184 -6.41 6.40 9.44
CA GLY A 184 -7.24 7.57 9.18
C GLY A 184 -7.04 8.70 10.20
N ARG A 185 -5.85 8.78 10.81
CA ARG A 185 -5.47 9.73 11.86
C ARG A 185 -4.52 10.81 11.35
N SER A 186 -4.94 11.52 10.30
CA SER A 186 -4.14 12.60 9.69
C SER A 186 -3.90 13.80 10.61
N GLU A 187 -4.52 13.89 11.79
CA GLU A 187 -4.14 14.88 12.80
C GLU A 187 -2.78 14.60 13.46
N LEU A 188 -2.25 13.37 13.32
CA LEU A 188 -0.98 12.94 13.90
C LEU A 188 0.26 13.27 13.06
N THR A 189 0.13 13.67 11.81
CA THR A 189 1.26 13.97 10.92
C THR A 189 0.87 15.11 9.98
N ASP A 190 1.83 15.91 9.55
CA ASP A 190 1.59 16.95 8.54
C ASP A 190 1.76 16.43 7.10
N TYR A 191 1.96 15.11 6.93
CA TYR A 191 1.97 14.45 5.63
C TYR A 191 0.69 14.73 4.82
N LYS A 192 0.89 15.03 3.53
CA LYS A 192 -0.17 15.14 2.54
C LYS A 192 0.21 14.29 1.34
N PRO A 193 -0.56 13.23 1.00
CA PRO A 193 -0.26 12.43 -0.18
C PRO A 193 -0.42 13.26 -1.46
N GLU A 194 0.34 12.86 -2.50
CA GLU A 194 0.44 13.45 -3.86
C GLU A 194 -0.81 14.17 -4.39
N ILE A 195 -2.00 13.58 -4.19
CA ILE A 195 -3.32 14.12 -4.53
C ILE A 195 -3.61 15.54 -3.96
N ASN A 196 -2.82 16.03 -3.00
CA ASN A 196 -2.98 17.34 -2.37
C ASN A 196 -1.83 18.31 -2.70
N TRP A 197 -1.01 18.02 -3.72
CA TRP A 197 0.16 18.83 -4.10
C TRP A 197 -0.16 19.92 -5.14
N ASP A 198 -1.45 20.14 -5.46
CA ASP A 198 -2.04 21.05 -6.48
C ASP A 198 -1.45 22.48 -6.61
N GLU A 199 -0.69 22.96 -5.62
CA GLU A 199 -0.07 24.30 -5.61
C GLU A 199 1.47 24.28 -5.76
N SER A 200 2.09 23.11 -5.91
CA SER A 200 3.54 22.91 -5.92
C SER A 200 4.01 22.00 -7.05
N ASP A 201 5.24 22.19 -7.52
CA ASP A 201 5.89 21.23 -8.42
C ASP A 201 6.09 19.88 -7.68
N HIS A 202 5.64 18.79 -8.31
CA HIS A 202 5.74 17.42 -7.77
C HIS A 202 7.05 16.72 -8.14
N TYR A 203 7.88 17.31 -9.00
CA TYR A 203 9.18 16.77 -9.43
C TYR A 203 10.27 16.96 -8.35
N ARG A 204 10.16 16.20 -7.26
CA ARG A 204 11.02 16.34 -6.07
C ARG A 204 11.31 15.03 -5.34
N LEU A 205 12.27 15.08 -4.42
CA LEU A 205 12.27 14.18 -3.25
C LEU A 205 11.42 14.81 -2.13
N HIS A 206 10.62 14.00 -1.45
CA HIS A 206 9.88 14.40 -0.25
C HIS A 206 10.06 13.36 0.85
N VAL A 207 10.33 13.81 2.08
CA VAL A 207 10.68 12.99 3.23
C VAL A 207 9.84 13.42 4.42
N THR A 208 8.76 12.70 4.70
CA THR A 208 7.91 12.96 5.88
C THR A 208 8.13 11.94 6.97
N THR A 209 8.74 12.41 8.05
CA THR A 209 9.12 11.64 9.25
C THR A 209 8.46 12.17 10.51
N GLU A 210 7.80 13.33 10.42
CA GLU A 210 7.23 14.03 11.55
C GLU A 210 5.85 13.46 11.93
N HIS A 211 5.78 12.94 13.14
CA HIS A 211 4.56 12.47 13.78
C HIS A 211 4.39 13.09 15.18
N ARG A 212 3.14 13.13 15.67
CA ARG A 212 2.76 13.75 16.93
C ARG A 212 2.38 12.70 17.96
N GLY A 213 2.98 12.80 19.15
CA GLY A 213 2.74 11.89 20.26
C GLY A 213 3.46 10.54 20.12
N GLU A 214 3.53 9.83 21.25
CA GLU A 214 4.22 8.54 21.36
C GLU A 214 3.22 7.40 21.12
N TYR A 215 3.54 6.53 20.16
CA TYR A 215 2.81 5.29 19.89
C TYR A 215 3.75 4.26 19.26
N GLN A 216 3.37 2.98 19.32
CA GLN A 216 4.04 1.91 18.58
C GLN A 216 3.33 1.70 17.26
N THR A 217 4.02 1.17 16.25
CA THR A 217 3.40 0.65 15.03
C THR A 217 3.53 -0.86 14.96
N ARG A 218 2.76 -1.47 14.06
CA ARG A 218 3.02 -2.82 13.56
C ARG A 218 2.52 -2.91 12.13
N ARG A 219 3.26 -3.60 11.28
CA ARG A 219 2.76 -4.08 10.00
C ARG A 219 1.88 -5.32 10.22
N ILE A 220 0.62 -5.27 9.77
CA ILE A 220 -0.38 -6.34 9.91
C ILE A 220 -1.23 -6.38 8.63
N ASP A 221 -1.42 -7.57 8.04
CA ASP A 221 -2.15 -7.79 6.78
C ASP A 221 -1.71 -6.84 5.65
N GLY A 222 -0.38 -6.61 5.57
CA GLY A 222 0.24 -5.77 4.55
C GLY A 222 0.16 -4.26 4.82
N ARG A 223 -0.31 -3.83 6.00
CA ARG A 223 -0.53 -2.41 6.35
C ARG A 223 0.20 -2.05 7.64
N GLU A 224 0.91 -0.92 7.65
CA GLU A 224 1.34 -0.30 8.91
C GLU A 224 0.12 0.28 9.64
N THR A 225 0.01 0.05 10.94
CA THR A 225 -1.14 0.49 11.76
C THR A 225 -0.69 0.80 13.19
N ILE A 226 -1.41 1.67 13.91
CA ILE A 226 -1.03 2.07 15.27
C ILE A 226 -1.30 0.92 16.22
N TYR A 227 -0.25 0.47 16.90
CA TYR A 227 -0.25 -0.73 17.71
C TYR A 227 -0.25 -0.42 19.21
N THR A 228 -1.15 -1.08 19.93
CA THR A 228 -1.18 -1.14 21.39
C THR A 228 -0.87 -2.56 21.82
N SER A 229 0.22 -2.77 22.56
CA SER A 229 0.54 -4.07 23.13
C SER A 229 -0.46 -4.46 24.24
N SER A 230 -0.68 -5.75 24.41
CA SER A 230 -1.55 -6.30 25.45
C SER A 230 -0.88 -7.52 26.09
N GLU A 231 -0.98 -7.63 27.42
CA GLU A 231 -0.53 -8.81 28.15
C GLU A 231 -1.52 -9.99 28.04
N VAL A 232 -2.71 -9.75 27.47
CA VAL A 232 -3.79 -10.74 27.42
C VAL A 232 -3.58 -11.70 26.24
N ASN A 233 -3.56 -13.00 26.55
CA ASN A 233 -3.13 -14.06 25.65
C ASN A 233 -4.31 -14.96 25.26
N TYR A 234 -4.90 -14.71 24.09
CA TYR A 234 -6.00 -15.50 23.51
C TYR A 234 -5.54 -16.33 22.30
N ALA A 235 -6.17 -17.47 22.06
CA ALA A 235 -6.01 -18.23 20.82
C ALA A 235 -7.08 -17.85 19.79
N SER A 236 -6.81 -18.06 18.50
CA SER A 236 -7.77 -17.79 17.41
C SER A 236 -9.08 -18.56 17.55
N ASN A 237 -9.04 -19.72 18.22
CA ASN A 237 -10.22 -20.52 18.55
C ASN A 237 -11.14 -19.86 19.60
N ASP A 238 -10.63 -18.98 20.48
CA ASP A 238 -11.45 -18.35 21.53
C ASP A 238 -12.44 -17.33 20.94
N PHE A 239 -11.95 -16.53 19.99
CA PHE A 239 -12.77 -15.65 19.15
C PHE A 239 -13.81 -16.47 18.38
N MET A 240 -13.37 -17.56 17.73
CA MET A 240 -14.25 -18.45 16.98
C MET A 240 -15.29 -19.17 17.83
N ASN A 241 -15.05 -19.38 19.12
CA ASN A 241 -16.05 -19.94 20.02
C ASN A 241 -17.08 -18.89 20.42
N LEU A 242 -16.67 -17.63 20.71
CA LEU A 242 -17.64 -16.55 20.92
C LEU A 242 -18.52 -16.31 19.68
N ILE A 243 -17.91 -16.19 18.50
CA ILE A 243 -18.58 -15.69 17.28
C ILE A 243 -19.60 -16.70 16.69
N LYS A 244 -19.56 -17.96 17.13
CA LYS A 244 -20.63 -18.95 16.91
C LYS A 244 -21.86 -18.71 17.77
N GLU A 245 -21.68 -18.16 18.97
CA GLU A 245 -22.74 -17.93 19.98
C GLU A 245 -23.31 -16.50 19.89
N ASN A 246 -22.44 -15.50 19.73
CA ASN A 246 -22.81 -14.08 19.66
C ASN A 246 -21.84 -13.32 18.75
N ARG A 247 -22.39 -12.56 17.79
CA ARG A 247 -21.62 -11.82 16.77
C ARG A 247 -21.51 -10.31 17.06
N SER A 248 -22.02 -9.83 18.18
CA SER A 248 -21.93 -8.40 18.54
C SER A 248 -20.48 -7.99 18.83
N VAL A 249 -20.01 -6.94 18.17
CA VAL A 249 -18.68 -6.36 18.44
C VAL A 249 -18.57 -5.86 19.88
N LYS A 250 -19.67 -5.35 20.46
CA LYS A 250 -19.72 -4.96 21.86
C LYS A 250 -19.36 -6.13 22.78
N VAL A 251 -20.01 -7.28 22.61
CA VAL A 251 -19.77 -8.48 23.43
C VAL A 251 -18.36 -9.05 23.19
N LEU A 252 -17.82 -8.88 21.98
CA LEU A 252 -16.43 -9.20 21.66
C LEU A 252 -15.46 -8.32 22.46
N LYS A 253 -15.65 -7.00 22.48
CA LYS A 253 -14.83 -6.07 23.28
C LYS A 253 -15.01 -6.25 24.79
N GLU A 254 -16.20 -6.60 25.26
CA GLU A 254 -16.46 -6.95 26.67
C GLU A 254 -15.73 -8.24 27.10
N LYS A 255 -15.48 -9.19 26.19
CA LYS A 255 -14.78 -10.46 26.48
C LYS A 255 -13.27 -10.41 26.28
N PHE A 256 -12.80 -9.76 25.22
CA PHE A 256 -11.39 -9.75 24.81
C PHE A 256 -10.66 -8.42 25.08
N GLY A 257 -11.38 -7.40 25.53
CA GLY A 257 -10.86 -6.04 25.68
C GLY A 257 -10.77 -5.28 24.35
N SER A 258 -10.05 -4.16 24.38
CA SER A 258 -9.73 -3.38 23.18
C SER A 258 -8.90 -4.19 22.19
N GLU A 259 -9.10 -3.88 20.91
CA GLU A 259 -8.24 -4.29 19.81
C GLU A 259 -6.79 -3.81 20.00
N ASN A 260 -5.82 -4.56 19.46
CA ASN A 260 -4.41 -4.15 19.45
C ASN A 260 -4.12 -3.11 18.36
N ALA A 261 -4.90 -3.11 17.27
CA ALA A 261 -4.86 -2.11 16.20
C ALA A 261 -6.23 -2.11 15.48
N GLY A 262 -6.61 -1.02 14.79
CA GLY A 262 -7.96 -0.93 14.21
C GLY A 262 -8.16 0.15 13.14
N LEU A 263 -8.53 -0.29 11.94
CA LEU A 263 -8.78 0.55 10.77
C LEU A 263 -10.27 0.93 10.71
N LYS A 264 -10.64 2.01 11.41
CA LYS A 264 -12.04 2.45 11.56
C LYS A 264 -12.74 2.67 10.22
N ASN A 265 -12.05 3.31 9.27
CA ASN A 265 -12.57 3.59 7.92
C ASN A 265 -12.78 2.32 7.07
N SER A 266 -12.24 1.17 7.48
CA SER A 266 -12.42 -0.13 6.84
C SER A 266 -13.26 -1.11 7.67
N GLN A 267 -13.75 -0.69 8.85
CA GLN A 267 -14.46 -1.52 9.82
C GLN A 267 -13.69 -2.82 10.17
N MET A 268 -12.39 -2.67 10.47
CA MET A 268 -11.49 -3.77 10.82
C MET A 268 -10.84 -3.57 12.20
N MET A 269 -10.74 -4.66 12.97
CA MET A 269 -9.99 -4.74 14.23
C MET A 269 -9.00 -5.89 14.20
N TYR A 270 -7.81 -5.69 14.76
CA TYR A 270 -6.79 -6.73 14.90
C TYR A 270 -6.55 -7.07 16.37
N TYR A 271 -6.57 -8.35 16.70
CA TYR A 271 -6.22 -8.89 18.02
C TYR A 271 -5.03 -9.82 17.90
N LYS A 272 -4.01 -9.63 18.74
CA LYS A 272 -2.84 -10.49 18.84
C LYS A 272 -3.24 -11.85 19.40
N VAL A 273 -2.76 -12.94 18.79
CA VAL A 273 -3.08 -14.31 19.24
C VAL A 273 -1.84 -15.18 19.51
N THR A 274 -2.01 -16.17 20.38
CA THR A 274 -0.97 -17.11 20.80
C THR A 274 -0.65 -18.23 19.81
N ASP A 275 -1.42 -18.34 18.71
CA ASP A 275 -1.21 -19.32 17.63
C ASP A 275 0.18 -19.22 16.96
N GLY A 276 0.88 -18.09 17.12
CA GLY A 276 2.26 -17.87 16.65
C GLY A 276 2.73 -16.42 16.84
N GLU A 277 4.04 -16.19 16.77
CA GLU A 277 4.70 -14.94 17.20
C GLU A 277 4.19 -13.69 16.46
N ASP A 278 3.95 -13.77 15.15
CA ASP A 278 3.41 -12.68 14.31
C ASP A 278 2.02 -12.99 13.72
N LEU A 279 1.20 -13.77 14.43
CA LEU A 279 -0.19 -14.03 14.05
C LEU A 279 -1.21 -13.13 14.77
N TYR A 280 -2.22 -12.71 14.02
CA TYR A 280 -3.31 -11.85 14.47
C TYR A 280 -4.66 -12.38 13.97
N VAL A 281 -5.69 -12.22 14.80
CA VAL A 281 -7.09 -12.35 14.37
C VAL A 281 -7.55 -10.99 13.84
N CYS A 282 -7.88 -10.92 12.55
CA CYS A 282 -8.56 -9.79 11.94
C CYS A 282 -10.07 -10.01 11.97
N ILE A 283 -10.82 -9.03 12.47
CA ILE A 283 -12.28 -9.03 12.56
C ILE A 283 -12.80 -7.91 11.67
N TYR A 284 -13.57 -8.28 10.64
CA TYR A 284 -14.35 -7.34 9.85
C TYR A 284 -15.77 -7.31 10.42
N TYR A 285 -16.27 -6.11 10.68
CA TYR A 285 -17.60 -5.87 11.21
C TYR A 285 -18.35 -4.87 10.32
N MET A 286 -19.66 -4.80 10.49
CA MET A 286 -20.51 -3.79 9.85
C MET A 286 -21.68 -3.46 10.77
N ASP A 287 -22.34 -2.33 10.55
CA ASP A 287 -23.60 -2.03 11.22
C ASP A 287 -24.64 -3.14 10.98
N GLY A 288 -25.40 -3.44 12.04
CA GLY A 288 -26.49 -4.38 12.07
C GLY A 288 -27.67 -3.83 12.87
N ASN A 289 -28.78 -4.56 12.87
CA ASN A 289 -30.06 -4.10 13.44
C ASN A 289 -29.98 -3.73 14.94
N GLU A 290 -29.01 -4.26 15.67
CA GLU A 290 -28.81 -4.07 17.11
C GLU A 290 -27.43 -3.45 17.43
N GLY A 291 -26.76 -2.87 16.43
CA GLY A 291 -25.39 -2.35 16.51
C GLY A 291 -24.39 -3.15 15.66
N GLU A 292 -23.10 -2.87 15.84
CA GLU A 292 -21.99 -3.49 15.09
C GLU A 292 -21.96 -5.02 15.22
N GLU A 293 -22.01 -5.73 14.08
CA GLU A 293 -21.98 -7.19 13.98
C GLU A 293 -20.75 -7.67 13.19
N VAL A 294 -20.04 -8.67 13.73
CA VAL A 294 -18.96 -9.38 13.03
C VAL A 294 -19.48 -10.09 11.79
N ARG A 295 -18.86 -9.79 10.64
CA ARG A 295 -19.19 -10.37 9.33
C ARG A 295 -18.17 -11.38 8.83
N ARG A 296 -16.90 -11.21 9.17
CA ARG A 296 -15.79 -12.07 8.70
C ARG A 296 -14.67 -12.07 9.74
N VAL A 297 -14.02 -13.21 9.94
CA VAL A 297 -12.88 -13.36 10.85
C VAL A 297 -11.78 -14.12 10.14
N GLU A 298 -10.57 -13.61 10.22
CA GLU A 298 -9.39 -14.17 9.57
C GLU A 298 -8.22 -14.29 10.53
N LEU A 299 -7.33 -15.23 10.22
CA LEU A 299 -5.97 -15.24 10.72
C LEU A 299 -5.09 -14.56 9.67
N VAL A 300 -4.35 -13.54 10.07
CA VAL A 300 -3.41 -12.76 9.25
C VAL A 300 -2.04 -12.74 9.92
N ASN A 301 -0.99 -12.41 9.17
CA ASN A 301 0.34 -12.12 9.70
C ASN A 301 0.81 -10.72 9.30
N GLU A 302 2.12 -10.41 9.41
CA GLU A 302 2.70 -9.14 8.98
C GLU A 302 2.26 -8.74 7.56
N GLU A 303 2.46 -9.63 6.59
CA GLU A 303 2.30 -9.29 5.17
C GLU A 303 0.91 -9.57 4.60
N LYS A 304 0.13 -10.52 5.16
CA LYS A 304 -1.08 -11.03 4.50
C LYS A 304 -1.99 -11.93 5.35
N HIS A 305 -3.17 -12.17 4.79
CA HIS A 305 -4.02 -13.34 4.98
C HIS A 305 -3.27 -14.67 5.08
N VAL A 306 -3.62 -15.45 6.12
CA VAL A 306 -3.17 -16.84 6.32
C VAL A 306 -4.30 -17.83 6.15
N LYS A 307 -5.49 -17.56 6.73
CA LYS A 307 -6.71 -18.36 6.55
C LYS A 307 -7.96 -17.62 7.01
N THR A 308 -9.09 -17.86 6.34
CA THR A 308 -10.41 -17.44 6.85
C THR A 308 -10.88 -18.41 7.93
N LEU A 309 -11.33 -17.86 9.05
CA LEU A 309 -11.83 -18.60 10.22
C LEU A 309 -13.37 -18.58 10.27
N PHE A 310 -13.97 -17.43 9.93
CA PHE A 310 -15.41 -17.23 9.85
C PHE A 310 -15.77 -16.35 8.65
N LEU A 311 -16.89 -16.65 8.02
CA LEU A 311 -17.60 -15.76 7.11
C LEU A 311 -19.10 -15.90 7.42
N LYS A 312 -19.80 -14.77 7.53
CA LYS A 312 -21.26 -14.74 7.63
C LYS A 312 -21.88 -14.91 6.25
N GLU A 313 -22.69 -15.96 6.13
CA GLU A 313 -23.71 -16.14 5.08
C GLU A 313 -24.83 -15.07 5.20
#